data_AF-A0AA96CU05-F1
#
_entry.id   AF-A0AA96CU05-F1
#
_cell.length_a   1.000
_cell.length_b   1.000
_cell.length_c   1.000
_cell.angle_alpha   90.00
_cell.angle_beta   90.00
_cell.angle_gamma   90.00
#
_symmetry.space_group_name_H-M   'P 1'
#
loop_
_entity.id
_entity.type
_entity.pdbx_description
1 polymer ?
#
loop_
_entity_poly.entity_id
_entity_poly.type
_entity_poly.pdbx_seq_one_letter_code
_entity_poly.pdbx_strand_id
1 'polypeptide(L)'
;MKNIEIFEAVCWDYNINANDVYTILKTKKDDDFPISFDVLRKKVLKYVSIAKLQEIFTLEELKDIFSGINPNTIRNPETRDFYIRKIELYLHDPKDFSFNCFWQTPFPAKQTVTSIIRNYLGTMNKQDIHTLCRKFGKDRVLKELNDEYKELFEIGFFDFKGMKIPLTGNCEDYGTYKEILKIIKEYKCK
;
A
#
# COMPACT_ATOMS: atom_id res chain seq x y z
N MET A 1 -14.90 16.09 17.72
CA MET A 1 -15.70 14.87 17.94
C MET A 1 -15.43 13.95 16.75
N LYS A 2 -15.05 12.68 16.95
CA LYS A 2 -14.86 11.75 15.81
C LYS A 2 -16.24 11.52 15.18
N ASN A 3 -16.38 11.75 13.88
CA ASN A 3 -17.66 11.58 13.17
C ASN A 3 -17.95 10.09 12.93
N ILE A 4 -18.25 9.35 13.99
CA ILE A 4 -18.47 7.89 13.94
C ILE A 4 -19.79 7.53 13.24
N GLU A 5 -20.70 8.48 13.03
CA GLU A 5 -21.99 8.28 12.34
C GLU A 5 -21.84 7.69 10.94
N ILE A 6 -20.66 7.82 10.32
CA ILE A 6 -20.34 7.17 9.05
C ILE A 6 -20.50 5.64 9.09
N PHE A 7 -20.41 5.04 10.28
CA PHE A 7 -20.56 3.59 10.47
C PHE A 7 -22.01 3.11 10.46
N GLU A 8 -23.00 4.01 10.52
CA GLU A 8 -24.42 3.62 10.35
C GLU A 8 -24.66 2.91 8.99
N ALA A 9 -23.82 3.21 8.00
CA ALA A 9 -23.83 2.54 6.69
C ALA A 9 -23.58 1.01 6.76
N VAL A 10 -23.08 0.48 7.88
CA VAL A 10 -22.81 -0.96 8.06
C VAL A 10 -23.64 -1.64 9.14
N CYS A 11 -24.52 -0.90 9.83
CA CYS A 11 -25.32 -1.41 10.94
C CYS A 11 -26.57 -2.19 10.50
N TRP A 12 -27.13 -1.91 9.33
CA TRP A 12 -28.46 -2.39 8.88
C TRP A 12 -28.71 -3.91 8.90
N ASP A 13 -27.67 -4.74 8.90
CA ASP A 13 -27.79 -6.20 8.95
C ASP A 13 -27.73 -6.80 10.36
N TYR A 14 -27.41 -6.00 11.37
CA TYR A 14 -27.08 -6.48 12.71
C TYR A 14 -27.65 -5.55 13.78
N ASN A 15 -27.95 -6.10 14.97
CA ASN A 15 -28.38 -5.29 16.11
C ASN A 15 -27.17 -4.58 16.76
N ILE A 16 -26.50 -3.72 15.99
CA ILE A 16 -25.33 -2.92 16.38
C ILE A 16 -25.53 -1.47 15.94
N ASN A 17 -24.86 -0.54 16.58
CA ASN A 17 -24.84 0.88 16.20
C ASN A 17 -23.42 1.35 15.79
N ALA A 18 -23.28 2.60 15.33
CA ALA A 18 -21.99 3.16 14.93
C ALA A 18 -20.89 3.08 16.00
N ASN A 19 -21.24 3.21 17.28
CA ASN A 19 -20.28 3.12 18.39
C ASN A 19 -19.80 1.68 18.62
N ASP A 20 -20.67 0.69 18.44
CA ASP A 20 -20.31 -0.73 18.49
C ASP A 20 -19.31 -1.05 17.36
N VAL A 21 -19.59 -0.58 16.14
CA VAL A 21 -18.68 -0.74 14.99
C VAL A 21 -17.30 -0.16 15.30
N TYR A 22 -17.24 1.08 15.79
CA TYR A 22 -15.99 1.72 16.18
C TYR A 22 -15.25 0.89 17.26
N THR A 23 -15.98 0.41 18.27
CA THR A 23 -15.43 -0.37 19.38
C THR A 23 -14.85 -1.71 18.93
N ILE A 24 -15.58 -2.45 18.09
CA ILE A 24 -15.12 -3.73 17.53
C ILE A 24 -13.89 -3.50 16.67
N LEU A 25 -13.89 -2.48 15.79
CA LEU A 25 -12.71 -2.16 14.96
C LEU A 25 -11.49 -1.84 15.83
N LYS A 26 -11.68 -1.06 16.90
CA LYS A 26 -10.59 -0.57 17.74
C LYS A 26 -10.01 -1.63 18.67
N THR A 27 -10.86 -2.51 19.21
CA THR A 27 -10.47 -3.51 20.22
C THR A 27 -10.26 -4.90 19.63
N LYS A 28 -10.80 -5.16 18.43
CA LYS A 28 -10.85 -6.46 17.75
C LYS A 28 -11.59 -7.54 18.53
N LYS A 29 -12.36 -7.16 19.55
CA LYS A 29 -13.21 -8.06 20.32
C LYS A 29 -14.60 -8.05 19.73
N ASP A 30 -15.10 -9.24 19.42
CA ASP A 30 -16.41 -9.47 18.80
C ASP A 30 -17.28 -10.46 19.59
N ASP A 31 -16.80 -10.96 20.74
CA ASP A 31 -17.46 -12.02 21.53
C ASP A 31 -18.91 -11.68 21.92
N ASP A 32 -19.18 -10.40 22.21
CA ASP A 32 -20.50 -9.91 22.63
C ASP A 32 -21.35 -9.39 21.47
N PHE A 33 -20.89 -9.53 20.22
CA PHE A 33 -21.51 -8.94 19.05
C PHE A 33 -22.01 -9.97 18.03
N PRO A 34 -23.11 -9.69 17.31
CA PRO A 34 -23.68 -10.62 16.33
C PRO A 34 -22.88 -10.72 15.02
N ILE A 35 -21.73 -10.04 14.92
CA ILE A 35 -20.86 -9.99 13.75
C ILE A 35 -19.40 -10.12 14.19
N SER A 36 -18.65 -10.96 13.50
CA SER A 36 -17.21 -11.08 13.76
C SER A 36 -16.43 -9.89 13.22
N PHE A 37 -15.30 -9.57 13.85
CA PHE A 37 -14.36 -8.54 13.44
C PHE A 37 -13.95 -8.67 11.97
N ASP A 38 -13.68 -9.90 11.50
CA ASP A 38 -13.26 -10.13 10.11
C ASP A 38 -14.36 -9.82 9.09
N VAL A 39 -15.61 -10.14 9.41
CA VAL A 39 -16.76 -9.80 8.56
C VAL A 39 -17.03 -8.29 8.60
N LEU A 40 -16.96 -7.68 9.78
CA LEU A 40 -17.22 -6.27 9.99
C LEU A 40 -16.23 -5.39 9.23
N ARG A 41 -14.92 -5.63 9.36
CA ARG A 41 -13.89 -4.82 8.69
C ARG A 41 -14.01 -4.87 7.16
N LYS A 42 -14.41 -6.02 6.59
CA LYS A 42 -14.66 -6.17 5.15
C LYS A 42 -15.88 -5.35 4.70
N LYS A 43 -16.95 -5.35 5.49
CA LYS A 43 -18.13 -4.50 5.27
C LYS A 43 -17.78 -3.01 5.34
N VAL A 44 -16.99 -2.62 6.33
CA VAL A 44 -16.54 -1.22 6.48
C VAL A 44 -15.78 -0.75 5.24
N LEU A 45 -14.80 -1.51 4.74
CA LEU A 45 -14.10 -1.15 3.50
C LEU A 45 -15.01 -1.11 2.26
N LYS A 46 -16.13 -1.83 2.28
CA LYS A 46 -17.09 -1.86 1.18
C LYS A 46 -18.00 -0.64 1.14
N TYR A 47 -18.45 -0.17 2.30
CA TYR A 47 -19.50 0.86 2.40
C TYR A 47 -18.99 2.22 2.87
N VAL A 48 -17.81 2.28 3.50
CA VAL A 48 -17.21 3.52 4.00
C VAL A 48 -15.97 3.86 3.17
N SER A 49 -15.94 5.07 2.62
CA SER A 49 -14.79 5.57 1.85
C SER A 49 -13.55 5.70 2.73
N ILE A 50 -12.37 5.45 2.17
CA ILE A 50 -11.11 5.55 2.91
C ILE A 50 -10.86 6.96 3.49
N ALA A 51 -11.25 8.02 2.77
CA ALA A 51 -11.12 9.40 3.25
C ALA A 51 -11.80 9.60 4.62
N LYS A 52 -13.07 9.15 4.74
CA LYS A 52 -13.81 9.19 6.01
C LYS A 52 -13.18 8.33 7.11
N LEU A 53 -12.58 7.20 6.75
CA LEU A 53 -11.87 6.37 7.75
C LEU A 53 -10.61 7.08 8.27
N GLN A 54 -9.91 7.83 7.42
CA GLN A 54 -8.73 8.62 7.80
C GLN A 54 -9.07 9.80 8.71
N GLU A 55 -10.32 10.25 8.77
CA GLU A 55 -10.79 11.25 9.74
C GLU A 55 -10.92 10.66 11.16
N ILE A 56 -11.02 9.32 11.29
CA ILE A 56 -11.30 8.62 12.55
C ILE A 56 -10.07 7.88 13.07
N PHE A 57 -9.31 7.27 12.16
CA PHE A 57 -8.17 6.40 12.45
C PHE A 57 -6.90 6.93 11.81
N THR A 58 -5.81 6.83 12.56
CA THR A 58 -4.44 7.01 12.06
C THR A 58 -4.06 5.90 11.08
N LEU A 59 -3.03 6.13 10.26
CA LEU A 59 -2.56 5.12 9.31
C LEU A 59 -2.13 3.80 9.98
N GLU A 60 -1.51 3.85 11.16
CA GLU A 60 -1.09 2.64 11.88
C GLU A 60 -2.29 1.84 12.40
N GLU A 61 -3.35 2.52 12.86
CA GLU A 61 -4.60 1.86 13.21
C GLU A 61 -5.27 1.25 11.97
N LEU A 62 -5.30 1.94 10.83
CA LEU A 62 -5.85 1.40 9.58
C LEU A 62 -5.08 0.16 9.12
N LYS A 63 -3.74 0.16 9.22
CA LYS A 63 -2.91 -1.02 8.95
C LYS A 63 -3.28 -2.18 9.87
N ASP A 64 -3.37 -1.90 11.16
CA ASP A 64 -3.67 -2.90 12.19
C ASP A 64 -5.08 -3.52 12.02
N ILE A 65 -6.07 -2.70 11.67
CA ILE A 65 -7.46 -3.11 11.45
C ILE A 65 -7.58 -3.93 10.15
N PHE A 66 -7.08 -3.40 9.05
CA PHE A 66 -7.40 -3.90 7.71
C PHE A 66 -6.35 -4.84 7.11
N SER A 67 -5.20 -5.06 7.78
CA SER A 67 -4.16 -5.97 7.26
C SER A 67 -4.68 -7.37 6.91
N GLY A 68 -4.13 -7.92 5.82
CA GLY A 68 -4.44 -9.27 5.34
C GLY A 68 -5.72 -9.40 4.52
N ILE A 69 -6.45 -8.31 4.27
CA ILE A 69 -7.57 -8.30 3.32
C ILE A 69 -7.05 -8.44 1.88
N ASN A 70 -7.71 -9.29 1.09
CA ASN A 70 -7.42 -9.44 -0.33
C ASN A 70 -7.85 -8.17 -1.08
N PRO A 71 -6.94 -7.40 -1.69
CA PRO A 71 -7.27 -6.13 -2.36
C PRO A 71 -8.24 -6.30 -3.53
N ASN A 72 -8.33 -7.49 -4.14
CA ASN A 72 -9.29 -7.78 -5.22
C ASN A 72 -10.76 -7.77 -4.73
N THR A 73 -10.97 -7.88 -3.42
CA THR A 73 -12.32 -7.79 -2.83
C THR A 73 -12.79 -6.36 -2.61
N ILE A 74 -11.89 -5.37 -2.71
CA ILE A 74 -12.18 -3.95 -2.54
C ILE A 74 -12.65 -3.39 -3.89
N ARG A 75 -13.94 -3.02 -3.96
CA ARG A 75 -14.58 -2.57 -5.21
C ARG A 75 -14.27 -1.12 -5.56
N ASN A 76 -14.19 -0.24 -4.56
CA ASN A 76 -13.87 1.16 -4.78
C ASN A 76 -12.39 1.29 -5.22
N PRO A 77 -12.09 1.86 -6.40
CA PRO A 77 -10.72 1.93 -6.92
C PRO A 77 -9.77 2.75 -6.04
N GLU A 78 -10.22 3.87 -5.47
CA GLU A 78 -9.41 4.75 -4.62
C GLU A 78 -9.07 4.07 -3.30
N THR A 79 -10.05 3.45 -2.63
CA THR A 79 -9.83 2.66 -1.41
C THR A 79 -8.88 1.50 -1.69
N ARG A 80 -9.02 0.83 -2.84
CA ARG A 80 -8.14 -0.28 -3.23
C ARG A 80 -6.71 0.20 -3.46
N ASP A 81 -6.52 1.31 -4.17
CA ASP A 81 -5.19 1.89 -4.41
C ASP A 81 -4.52 2.33 -3.10
N PHE A 82 -5.26 3.00 -2.22
CA PHE A 82 -4.78 3.33 -0.87
C PHE A 82 -4.37 2.08 -0.08
N TYR A 83 -5.23 1.06 -0.06
CA TYR A 83 -4.96 -0.18 0.66
C TYR A 83 -3.68 -0.86 0.17
N ILE A 84 -3.55 -1.02 -1.14
CA ILE A 84 -2.37 -1.62 -1.80
C ILE A 84 -1.09 -0.85 -1.43
N ARG A 85 -1.16 0.49 -1.44
CA ARG A 85 0.01 1.34 -1.23
C ARG A 85 0.43 1.48 0.23
N LYS A 86 -0.55 1.54 1.14
CA LYS A 86 -0.34 1.96 2.53
C LYS A 86 -0.63 0.88 3.56
N ILE A 87 -1.43 -0.14 3.23
CA ILE A 87 -1.89 -1.17 4.16
C ILE A 87 -1.39 -2.58 3.82
N GLU A 88 -1.30 -2.96 2.55
CA GLU A 88 -0.89 -4.31 2.15
C GLU A 88 0.56 -4.59 2.56
N LEU A 89 0.71 -5.33 3.67
CA LEU A 89 1.99 -5.73 4.22
C LEU A 89 2.43 -7.07 3.62
N TYR A 90 3.68 -7.11 3.17
CA TYR A 90 4.38 -8.31 2.75
C TYR A 90 5.50 -8.61 3.73
N LEU A 91 5.74 -9.89 3.99
CA LEU A 91 6.91 -10.32 4.75
C LEU A 91 8.13 -10.22 3.85
N HIS A 92 8.82 -9.08 3.89
CA HIS A 92 10.08 -8.86 3.20
C HIS A 92 11.16 -9.68 3.88
N ASP A 93 11.84 -10.56 3.14
CA ASP A 93 13.08 -11.20 3.58
C ASP A 93 14.25 -10.58 2.81
N PRO A 94 15.20 -9.89 3.47
CA PRO A 94 16.38 -9.33 2.82
C PRO A 94 17.18 -10.36 2.00
N LYS A 95 17.12 -11.65 2.36
CA LYS A 95 17.85 -12.73 1.67
C LYS A 95 17.30 -13.05 0.27
N ASP A 96 16.08 -12.61 -0.03
CA ASP A 96 15.52 -12.76 -1.37
C ASP A 96 16.21 -11.86 -2.42
N PHE A 97 16.99 -10.89 -1.96
CA PHE A 97 17.58 -9.83 -2.79
C PHE A 97 19.10 -9.80 -2.65
N SER A 98 19.77 -9.27 -3.67
CA SER A 98 21.22 -9.12 -3.72
C SER A 98 21.73 -7.99 -2.82
N PHE A 99 20.86 -7.01 -2.52
CA PHE A 99 21.13 -5.90 -1.62
C PHE A 99 19.98 -5.71 -0.61
N ASN A 100 20.29 -5.31 0.62
CA ASN A 100 19.25 -4.97 1.60
C ASN A 100 18.98 -3.46 1.59
N CYS A 101 17.90 -3.04 0.91
CA CYS A 101 17.47 -1.63 0.92
C CYS A 101 16.96 -1.17 2.30
N PHE A 102 16.63 -2.10 3.19
CA PHE A 102 16.16 -1.85 4.55
C PHE A 102 17.25 -2.23 5.55
N TRP A 103 18.38 -1.51 5.51
CA TRP A 103 19.60 -1.85 6.25
C TRP A 103 19.41 -2.03 7.78
N GLN A 104 18.39 -1.39 8.37
CA GLN A 104 18.05 -1.54 9.80
C GLN A 104 17.33 -2.86 10.12
N THR A 105 16.83 -3.58 9.11
CA THR A 105 16.13 -4.85 9.25
C THR A 105 16.88 -5.94 8.47
N PRO A 106 17.92 -6.55 9.06
CA PRO A 106 18.65 -7.67 8.45
C PRO A 106 17.91 -9.02 8.56
N PHE A 107 16.70 -9.02 9.10
CA PHE A 107 15.83 -10.17 9.32
C PHE A 107 14.46 -9.94 8.65
N PRO A 108 13.66 -11.00 8.41
CA PRO A 108 12.34 -10.86 7.82
C PRO A 108 11.45 -9.87 8.59
N ALA A 109 10.89 -8.90 7.87
CA ALA A 109 10.10 -7.81 8.45
C ALA A 109 8.89 -7.47 7.58
N LYS A 110 7.81 -7.02 8.20
CA LYS A 110 6.63 -6.54 7.46
C LYS A 110 6.92 -5.17 6.86
N GLN A 111 6.82 -5.08 5.53
CA GLN A 111 6.94 -3.84 4.78
C GLN A 111 5.75 -3.72 3.83
N THR A 112 5.35 -2.50 3.45
CA THR A 112 4.35 -2.37 2.39
C THR A 112 4.94 -2.82 1.06
N VAL A 113 4.13 -3.47 0.22
CA VAL A 113 4.61 -3.92 -1.09
C VAL A 113 5.13 -2.75 -1.94
N THR A 114 4.44 -1.61 -1.91
CA THR A 114 4.89 -0.38 -2.58
C THR A 114 6.25 0.09 -2.07
N SER A 115 6.50 0.07 -0.75
CA SER A 115 7.80 0.41 -0.18
C SER A 115 8.90 -0.53 -0.69
N ILE A 116 8.65 -1.84 -0.67
CA ILE A 116 9.59 -2.84 -1.20
C ILE A 116 9.90 -2.54 -2.66
N ILE A 117 8.87 -2.41 -3.50
CA ILE A 117 9.05 -2.18 -4.94
C ILE A 117 9.86 -0.91 -5.20
N ARG A 118 9.43 0.25 -4.70
CA ARG A 118 10.07 1.55 -4.98
C ARG A 118 11.53 1.59 -4.50
N ASN A 119 11.82 1.09 -3.30
CA ASN A 119 13.20 1.04 -2.79
C ASN A 119 14.11 0.20 -3.69
N TYR A 120 13.66 -0.99 -4.13
CA TYR A 120 14.46 -1.84 -5.00
C TYR A 120 14.54 -1.34 -6.44
N LEU A 121 13.50 -0.67 -6.98
CA LEU A 121 13.59 0.03 -8.27
C LEU A 121 14.69 1.09 -8.25
N GLY A 122 14.81 1.86 -7.15
CA GLY A 122 15.84 2.88 -6.96
C GLY A 122 17.27 2.35 -6.96
N THR A 123 17.49 1.05 -6.71
CA THR A 123 18.83 0.44 -6.82
C THR A 123 19.27 0.22 -8.26
N MET A 124 18.33 0.22 -9.21
CA MET A 124 18.55 -0.16 -10.62
C MET A 124 19.20 -1.53 -10.82
N ASN A 125 19.22 -2.39 -9.79
CA ASN A 125 19.82 -3.71 -9.86
C ASN A 125 18.90 -4.65 -10.67
N LYS A 126 19.41 -5.15 -11.80
CA LYS A 126 18.64 -6.01 -12.72
C LYS A 126 18.09 -7.27 -12.04
N GLN A 127 18.90 -7.94 -11.21
CA GLN A 127 18.48 -9.17 -10.54
C GLN A 127 17.35 -8.90 -9.54
N ASP A 128 17.49 -7.85 -8.75
CA ASP A 128 16.49 -7.49 -7.73
C ASP A 128 15.17 -7.01 -8.35
N ILE A 129 15.24 -6.23 -9.43
CA ILE A 129 14.04 -5.82 -10.18
C ILE A 129 13.33 -7.03 -10.80
N HIS A 130 14.07 -8.03 -11.29
CA HIS A 130 13.48 -9.29 -11.78
C HIS A 130 12.88 -10.12 -10.63
N THR A 131 13.47 -10.08 -9.44
CA THR A 131 12.87 -10.66 -8.22
C THR A 131 11.56 -9.97 -7.86
N LEU A 132 11.47 -8.64 -7.93
CA LEU A 132 10.21 -7.91 -7.74
C LEU A 132 9.14 -8.39 -8.73
N CYS A 133 9.49 -8.46 -10.02
CA CYS A 133 8.55 -8.89 -11.06
C CYS A 133 8.03 -10.32 -10.80
N ARG A 134 8.91 -11.22 -10.33
CA ARG A 134 8.54 -12.59 -9.98
C ARG A 134 7.61 -12.67 -8.77
N LYS A 135 7.87 -11.87 -7.72
CA LYS A 135 7.11 -11.91 -6.47
C LYS A 135 5.77 -11.18 -6.54
N PHE A 136 5.73 -10.05 -7.25
CA PHE A 136 4.60 -9.12 -7.22
C PHE A 136 3.87 -8.95 -8.56
N GLY A 137 4.41 -9.55 -9.63
CA GLY A 137 3.89 -9.42 -10.99
C GLY A 137 4.46 -8.21 -11.72
N LYS A 138 4.82 -8.42 -13.00
CA LYS A 138 5.42 -7.39 -13.87
C LYS A 138 4.56 -6.13 -13.97
N ASP A 139 3.25 -6.28 -14.14
CA ASP A 139 2.33 -5.14 -14.33
C ASP A 139 2.25 -4.27 -13.08
N ARG A 140 2.29 -4.88 -11.89
CA ARG A 140 2.30 -4.15 -10.61
C ARG A 140 3.59 -3.36 -10.44
N VAL A 141 4.74 -3.98 -10.73
CA VAL A 141 6.04 -3.31 -10.67
C VAL A 141 6.11 -2.14 -11.66
N LEU A 142 5.57 -2.32 -12.88
CA LEU A 142 5.49 -1.26 -13.88
C LEU A 142 4.58 -0.10 -13.44
N LYS A 143 3.42 -0.41 -12.84
CA LYS A 143 2.53 0.63 -12.29
C LYS A 143 3.23 1.45 -11.22
N GLU A 144 3.92 0.80 -10.27
CA GLU A 144 4.64 1.52 -9.21
C GLU A 144 5.77 2.40 -9.73
N LEU A 145 6.52 1.94 -10.76
CA LEU A 145 7.52 2.78 -11.43
C LEU A 145 6.86 4.04 -12.02
N ASN A 146 5.77 3.88 -12.76
CA ASN A 146 5.07 4.99 -13.40
C ASN A 146 4.52 5.98 -12.37
N ASP A 147 3.91 5.45 -11.31
CA ASP A 147 3.30 6.25 -10.24
C ASP A 147 4.37 7.03 -9.47
N GLU A 148 5.50 6.39 -9.12
CA GLU A 148 6.63 7.05 -8.47
C GLU A 148 7.17 8.21 -9.30
N TYR A 149 7.46 8.00 -10.59
CA TYR A 149 8.00 9.06 -11.43
C TYR A 149 7.00 10.18 -11.73
N LYS A 150 5.70 9.88 -11.82
CA LYS A 150 4.66 10.92 -11.88
C LYS A 150 4.66 11.78 -10.63
N GLU A 151 4.63 11.15 -9.45
CA GLU A 151 4.70 11.86 -8.16
C GLU A 151 5.97 12.72 -8.05
N LEU A 152 7.14 12.20 -8.45
CA LEU A 152 8.39 12.97 -8.45
C LEU A 152 8.33 14.20 -9.37
N PHE A 153 7.79 14.07 -10.57
CA PHE A 153 7.69 15.18 -11.54
C PHE A 153 6.61 16.19 -11.16
N GLU A 154 5.54 15.77 -10.49
CA GLU A 154 4.54 16.68 -9.89
C GLU A 154 5.16 17.53 -8.77
N ILE A 155 6.04 16.95 -7.95
CA ILE A 155 6.82 17.68 -6.95
C ILE A 155 7.81 18.66 -7.61
N GLY A 156 8.32 18.31 -8.80
CA GLY A 156 9.17 19.16 -9.63
C GLY A 156 10.65 19.17 -9.23
N PHE A 157 11.05 18.36 -8.24
CA PHE A 157 12.44 18.20 -7.85
C PHE A 157 12.72 16.84 -7.22
N PHE A 158 13.95 16.38 -7.35
CA PHE A 158 14.50 15.26 -6.60
C PHE A 158 15.34 15.79 -5.44
N ASP A 159 15.07 15.34 -4.22
CA ASP A 159 15.88 15.68 -3.05
C ASP A 159 17.03 14.69 -2.90
N PHE A 160 18.26 15.18 -3.01
CA PHE A 160 19.45 14.43 -2.72
C PHE A 160 20.18 15.06 -1.54
N LYS A 161 20.04 14.48 -0.34
CA LYS A 161 20.69 14.93 0.89
C LYS A 161 20.44 16.41 1.20
N GLY A 162 19.21 16.89 0.98
CA GLY A 162 18.79 18.28 1.17
C GLY A 162 19.06 19.19 -0.03
N MET A 163 19.71 18.69 -1.08
CA MET A 163 19.85 19.40 -2.35
C MET A 163 18.68 19.08 -3.27
N LYS A 164 17.88 20.09 -3.60
CA LYS A 164 16.77 19.95 -4.56
C LYS A 164 17.31 20.09 -5.98
N ILE A 165 17.34 18.98 -6.70
CA ILE A 165 17.69 18.93 -8.12
C ILE A 165 16.39 19.08 -8.92
N PRO A 166 16.21 20.16 -9.70
CA PRO A 166 14.98 20.38 -10.46
C PRO A 166 14.76 19.26 -11.47
N LEU A 167 13.52 18.80 -11.57
CA LEU A 167 13.06 17.88 -12.62
C LEU A 167 12.37 18.71 -13.69
N THR A 168 12.81 18.56 -14.94
CA THR A 168 12.25 19.29 -16.09
C THR A 168 11.96 18.32 -17.23
N GLY A 169 11.04 18.70 -18.11
CA GLY A 169 10.63 17.86 -19.24
C GLY A 169 9.64 16.76 -18.85
N ASN A 170 9.59 15.71 -19.67
CA ASN A 170 8.67 14.58 -19.50
C ASN A 170 9.33 13.46 -18.68
N CYS A 171 8.60 12.89 -17.71
CA CYS A 171 9.09 11.78 -16.90
C CYS A 171 9.42 10.53 -17.74
N GLU A 172 8.69 10.30 -18.83
CA GLU A 172 8.92 9.19 -19.75
C GLU A 172 10.28 9.30 -20.45
N ASP A 173 10.82 10.51 -20.55
CA ASP A 173 12.11 10.76 -21.19
C ASP A 173 13.31 10.66 -20.27
N TYR A 174 13.07 10.58 -18.96
CA TYR A 174 14.11 10.61 -17.94
C TYR A 174 14.99 9.34 -17.99
N GLY A 175 16.31 9.53 -17.97
CA GLY A 175 17.28 8.44 -18.20
C GLY A 175 17.10 7.27 -17.22
N THR A 176 16.97 7.56 -15.92
CA THR A 176 16.77 6.54 -14.90
C THR A 176 15.45 5.77 -15.10
N TYR A 177 14.38 6.47 -15.47
CA TYR A 177 13.08 5.84 -15.78
C TYR A 177 13.21 4.87 -16.95
N LYS A 178 13.86 5.29 -18.04
CA LYS A 178 14.08 4.48 -19.24
C LYS A 178 14.90 3.22 -18.95
N GLU A 179 15.96 3.33 -18.16
CA GLU A 179 16.81 2.18 -17.80
C GLU A 179 16.03 1.16 -16.94
N ILE A 180 15.30 1.61 -15.92
CA ILE A 180 14.48 0.72 -15.09
C ILE A 180 13.37 0.07 -15.94
N LEU A 181 12.70 0.85 -16.79
CA LEU A 181 11.67 0.36 -17.70
C LEU A 181 12.21 -0.73 -18.64
N LYS A 182 13.43 -0.56 -19.17
CA LYS A 182 14.11 -1.56 -20.00
C LYS A 182 14.34 -2.85 -19.22
N ILE A 183 14.86 -2.77 -18.00
CA ILE A 183 15.07 -3.93 -17.12
C ILE A 183 13.76 -4.69 -16.87
N ILE A 184 12.67 -3.99 -16.56
CA ILE A 184 11.34 -4.59 -16.37
C ILE A 184 10.85 -5.24 -17.66
N LYS A 185 11.02 -4.58 -18.81
CA LYS A 185 10.59 -5.12 -20.11
C LYS A 185 11.32 -6.42 -20.46
N GLU A 186 12.61 -6.53 -20.14
CA GLU A 186 13.44 -7.72 -20.33
C GLU A 186 13.00 -8.93 -19.48
N TYR A 187 12.24 -8.70 -18.40
CA TYR A 187 11.70 -9.80 -17.60
C TYR A 187 10.70 -10.63 -18.42
N LYS A 188 11.03 -11.92 -18.60
CA LYS A 188 10.19 -12.93 -19.22
C LYS A 188 9.58 -13.78 -18.11
N CYS A 189 8.24 -13.90 -18.07
CA CYS A 189 7.57 -14.85 -17.20
C CYS A 189 8.11 -16.26 -17.53
N LYS A 190 8.64 -16.94 -16.51
CA LYS A 190 8.96 -18.37 -16.58
C LYS A 190 7.80 -19.14 -15.98
#